data_AF-A0A9P7XDX6-F1
#
_entry.id   AF-A0A9P7XDX6-F1
#
_cell.length_a   1.000
_cell.length_b   1.000
_cell.length_c   1.000
_cell.angle_alpha   90.00
_cell.angle_beta   90.00
_cell.angle_gamma   90.00
#
_symmetry.space_group_name_H-M   'P 1'
#
loop_
_entity.id
_entity.type
_entity.pdbx_description
1 polymer ?
#
loop_
_entity_poly.entity_id
_entity_poly.type
_entity_poly.pdbx_seq_one_letter_code
_entity_poly.pdbx_strand_id
1 'polypeptide(L)'
;MATLLWPGESFVISHQEMIKGVRLGGDGEAMSYLDTLEVPIIDNTPREEDLRESMAEAMAKHPKAAAILVRRHGVYVWGPDWQKAKTQAECLDYLFELGVKMKLAGLPTQL
;
A
#
# COMPACT_ATOMS: atom_id res chain seq x y z
N MET A 1 -12.10 1.07 2.53
CA MET A 1 -12.46 2.46 2.16
C MET A 1 -11.36 3.18 1.38
N ALA A 2 -10.08 2.99 1.69
CA ALA A 2 -8.97 3.69 1.03
C ALA A 2 -9.06 3.66 -0.51
N THR A 3 -9.24 2.49 -1.12
CA THR A 3 -9.36 2.35 -2.59
C THR A 3 -10.60 3.00 -3.21
N LEU A 4 -11.55 3.52 -2.43
CA LEU A 4 -12.67 4.32 -2.93
C LEU A 4 -12.39 5.82 -2.88
N LEU A 5 -11.58 6.26 -1.91
CA LEU A 5 -11.14 7.65 -1.78
C LEU A 5 -9.86 7.95 -2.59
N TRP A 6 -9.17 6.92 -3.09
CA TRP A 6 -8.11 7.01 -4.10
C TRP A 6 -8.57 6.34 -5.40
N PRO A 7 -9.24 7.07 -6.31
CA PRO A 7 -9.76 6.50 -7.55
C PRO A 7 -8.67 6.21 -8.59
N GLY A 8 -7.45 6.74 -8.42
CA GLY A 8 -6.32 6.49 -9.30
C GLY A 8 -5.67 5.11 -9.14
N GLU A 9 -4.49 4.98 -9.73
CA GLU A 9 -3.68 3.74 -9.75
C GLU A 9 -2.88 3.50 -8.47
N SER A 10 -2.86 4.44 -7.51
CA SER A 10 -2.11 4.26 -6.26
C SER A 10 -2.73 5.00 -5.07
N PHE A 11 -2.52 4.41 -3.89
CA PHE A 11 -2.65 5.07 -2.60
C PHE A 11 -1.32 5.76 -2.28
N VAL A 12 -1.38 7.02 -1.85
CA VAL A 12 -0.19 7.84 -1.60
C VAL A 12 -0.32 8.64 -0.30
N ILE A 13 0.69 8.51 0.57
CA ILE A 13 0.78 9.24 1.84
C ILE A 13 2.26 9.55 2.17
N SER A 14 2.54 10.73 2.73
CA SER A 14 3.90 11.12 3.15
C SER A 14 3.93 11.65 4.58
N HIS A 15 5.14 11.74 5.16
CA HIS A 15 5.37 12.40 6.45
C HIS A 15 4.58 11.81 7.62
N GLN A 16 4.48 10.47 7.67
CA GLN A 16 3.89 9.73 8.79
C GLN A 16 4.91 8.77 9.40
N GLU A 17 4.99 8.70 10.72
CA GLU A 17 6.00 7.89 11.42
C GLU A 17 5.91 6.40 11.07
N MET A 18 4.68 5.88 10.84
CA MET A 18 4.45 4.48 10.48
C MET A 18 5.00 4.09 9.11
N ILE A 19 5.40 5.06 8.26
CA ILE A 19 6.10 4.77 6.99
C ILE A 19 7.42 4.03 7.26
N LYS A 20 8.09 4.30 8.39
CA LYS A 20 9.34 3.63 8.79
C LYS A 20 9.21 2.13 9.01
N GLY A 21 7.99 1.63 9.21
CA GLY A 21 7.71 0.21 9.32
C GLY A 21 7.58 -0.51 7.97
N VAL A 22 7.62 0.22 6.85
CA VAL A 22 7.52 -0.31 5.49
C VAL A 22 8.91 -0.41 4.86
N ARG A 23 9.17 -1.49 4.13
CA ARG A 23 10.43 -1.73 3.42
C ARG A 23 10.23 -1.62 1.91
N LEU A 24 11.18 -0.99 1.22
CA LEU A 24 11.17 -0.95 -0.25
C LEU A 24 11.20 -2.36 -0.82
N GLY A 25 10.25 -2.67 -1.71
CA GLY A 25 10.09 -4.01 -2.31
C GLY A 25 9.60 -5.08 -1.34
N GLY A 26 9.30 -4.71 -0.09
CA GLY A 26 8.93 -5.63 0.99
C GLY A 26 10.10 -6.24 1.76
N ASP A 27 11.32 -6.27 1.20
CA ASP A 27 12.49 -6.89 1.82
C ASP A 27 13.76 -6.03 1.84
N GLY A 28 13.75 -4.89 1.15
CA GLY A 28 14.87 -3.95 1.07
C GLY A 28 15.03 -3.06 2.31
N GLU A 29 15.56 -1.86 2.06
CA GLU A 29 15.76 -0.84 3.09
C GLU A 29 14.41 -0.37 3.65
N ALA A 30 14.39 -0.09 4.96
CA ALA A 30 13.25 0.53 5.60
C ALA A 30 13.11 1.97 5.06
N MET A 31 11.87 2.37 4.78
CA MET A 31 11.56 3.75 4.43
C MET A 31 11.79 4.66 5.65
N SER A 32 11.83 5.96 5.40
CA SER A 32 11.97 7.01 6.41
C SER A 32 10.69 7.82 6.55
N TYR A 33 10.61 8.62 7.61
CA TYR A 33 9.51 9.58 7.79
C TYR A 33 9.35 10.53 6.59
N LEU A 34 10.45 10.90 5.94
CA LEU A 34 10.47 11.85 4.83
C LEU A 34 10.04 11.23 3.49
N ASP A 35 9.98 9.90 3.42
CA ASP A 35 9.59 9.23 2.19
C ASP A 35 8.09 9.34 1.94
N THR A 36 7.72 9.25 0.67
CA THR A 36 6.34 9.11 0.25
C THR A 36 6.06 7.63 0.00
N LEU A 37 5.15 7.07 0.80
CA LEU A 37 4.64 5.73 0.57
C LEU A 37 3.67 5.76 -0.62
N GLU A 38 3.96 4.95 -1.62
CA GLU A 38 3.08 4.65 -2.74
C GLU A 38 2.74 3.16 -2.75
N VAL A 39 1.45 2.85 -2.73
CA VAL A 39 0.93 1.47 -2.82
C VAL A 39 0.04 1.36 -4.06
N PRO A 40 0.42 0.56 -5.07
CA PRO A 40 -0.38 0.36 -6.27
C PRO A 40 -1.78 -0.18 -5.95
N ILE A 41 -2.78 0.29 -6.70
CA ILE A 41 -4.17 -0.17 -6.63
C ILE A 41 -4.51 -0.80 -7.97
N ILE A 42 -4.81 -2.10 -7.96
CA ILE A 42 -5.39 -2.79 -9.11
C ILE A 42 -6.90 -2.96 -8.94
N ASP A 43 -7.61 -3.11 -10.04
CA ASP A 43 -9.05 -3.42 -10.00
C ASP A 43 -9.28 -4.88 -9.60
N ASN A 44 -10.40 -5.11 -8.91
CA ASN A 44 -10.80 -6.45 -8.54
C ASN A 44 -11.37 -7.19 -9.75
N THR A 45 -11.08 -8.48 -9.85
CA THR A 45 -11.65 -9.39 -10.83
C THR A 45 -12.56 -10.40 -10.12
N PRO A 46 -13.68 -10.84 -10.74
CA PRO A 46 -14.55 -11.85 -10.14
C PRO A 46 -13.90 -13.24 -10.04
N ARG A 47 -12.85 -13.48 -10.84
CA ARG A 47 -12.10 -14.74 -10.90
C ARG A 47 -10.69 -14.51 -10.37
N GLU A 48 -10.30 -15.33 -9.40
CA GLU A 48 -9.01 -15.22 -8.73
C GLU A 48 -7.83 -15.51 -9.66
N GLU A 49 -8.03 -16.34 -10.70
CA GLU A 49 -7.01 -16.60 -11.73
C GLU A 49 -6.60 -15.33 -12.48
N ASP A 50 -7.57 -14.47 -12.80
CA ASP A 50 -7.32 -13.19 -13.50
C ASP A 50 -6.59 -12.18 -12.59
N LEU A 51 -6.74 -12.33 -11.26
CA LEU A 51 -6.06 -11.46 -10.29
C LEU A 51 -4.54 -11.71 -10.29
N ARG A 52 -4.11 -12.95 -10.56
CA ARG A 52 -2.70 -13.34 -10.54
C ARG A 52 -1.88 -12.57 -11.59
N GLU A 53 -2.40 -12.45 -12.80
CA GLU A 53 -1.71 -11.73 -13.88
C GLU A 53 -1.60 -10.24 -13.56
N SER A 54 -2.71 -9.60 -13.19
CA SER A 54 -2.70 -8.17 -12.81
C SER A 54 -1.81 -7.89 -11.59
N MET A 55 -1.77 -8.81 -10.63
CA MET A 55 -0.86 -8.71 -9.48
C MET A 55 0.61 -8.81 -9.92
N ALA A 56 0.96 -9.78 -10.77
CA ALA A 56 2.33 -9.94 -11.29
C ALA A 56 2.78 -8.72 -12.11
N GLU A 57 1.90 -8.19 -12.95
CA GLU A 57 2.15 -6.96 -13.71
C GLU A 57 2.36 -5.76 -12.79
N ALA A 58 1.53 -5.60 -11.76
CA ALA A 58 1.69 -4.52 -10.78
C ALA A 58 3.00 -4.64 -9.99
N MET A 59 3.40 -5.86 -9.59
CA MET A 59 4.69 -6.10 -8.94
C MET A 59 5.87 -5.74 -9.85
N ALA A 60 5.78 -6.08 -11.15
CA ALA A 60 6.82 -5.76 -12.13
C ALA A 60 6.90 -4.24 -12.43
N LYS A 61 5.75 -3.56 -12.53
CA LYS A 61 5.67 -2.10 -12.75
C LYS A 61 6.13 -1.31 -11.53
N HIS A 62 5.93 -1.86 -10.32
CA HIS A 62 6.25 -1.20 -9.06
C HIS A 62 7.17 -2.08 -8.19
N PRO A 63 8.44 -2.30 -8.58
CA PRO A 63 9.36 -3.21 -7.90
C PRO A 63 9.72 -2.75 -6.47
N LYS A 64 9.45 -1.49 -6.12
CA LYS A 64 9.67 -0.92 -4.79
C LYS A 64 8.44 -1.00 -3.89
N ALA A 65 7.28 -1.44 -4.38
CA ALA A 65 6.08 -1.57 -3.56
C ALA A 65 6.24 -2.70 -2.55
N ALA A 66 5.81 -2.47 -1.31
CA ALA A 66 5.76 -3.50 -0.27
C ALA A 66 4.42 -4.26 -0.25
N ALA A 67 3.45 -3.77 -1.02
CA ALA A 67 2.09 -4.27 -1.04
C ALA A 67 1.37 -3.85 -2.32
N ILE A 68 0.27 -4.54 -2.62
CA ILE A 68 -0.70 -4.16 -3.66
C ILE A 68 -2.10 -4.13 -3.03
N LEU A 69 -2.81 -3.04 -3.26
CA LEU A 69 -4.22 -2.91 -2.94
C LEU A 69 -5.07 -3.44 -4.09
N VAL A 70 -6.12 -4.19 -3.77
CA VAL A 70 -7.12 -4.64 -4.73
C VAL A 70 -8.42 -3.90 -4.42
N ARG A 71 -8.90 -3.12 -5.39
CA ARG A 71 -10.03 -2.20 -5.21
C ARG A 71 -11.27 -2.94 -4.71
N ARG A 72 -11.90 -2.46 -3.63
CA ARG A 72 -13.06 -3.12 -2.98
C ARG A 72 -12.82 -4.55 -2.46
N HIS A 73 -11.58 -5.02 -2.36
CA HIS A 73 -11.27 -6.37 -1.90
C HIS A 73 -10.38 -6.35 -0.66
N GLY A 74 -9.13 -5.92 -0.78
CA GLY A 74 -8.17 -5.99 0.31
C GLY A 74 -6.78 -5.55 -0.10
N VAL A 75 -5.77 -6.06 0.63
CA VAL A 75 -4.36 -5.79 0.37
C VAL A 75 -3.56 -7.09 0.45
N TYR A 76 -2.58 -7.23 -0.43
CA TYR A 76 -1.54 -8.25 -0.34
C TYR A 76 -0.24 -7.58 0.09
N VAL A 77 0.38 -8.11 1.15
CA VAL A 77 1.61 -7.58 1.74
C VAL A 77 2.61 -8.72 1.84
N TRP A 78 3.87 -8.46 1.52
CA TRP A 78 4.94 -9.44 1.61
C TRP A 78 6.15 -8.87 2.35
N GLY A 79 6.97 -9.77 2.86
CA GLY A 79 8.22 -9.46 3.55
C GLY A 79 9.13 -10.67 3.58
N PRO A 80 10.37 -10.52 4.06
CA PRO A 80 11.37 -11.59 3.99
C PRO A 80 11.09 -12.71 5.00
N ASP A 81 10.23 -12.47 5.99
CA ASP A 81 9.67 -13.48 6.89
C ASP A 81 8.24 -13.08 7.29
N TRP A 82 7.51 -14.01 7.92
CA TRP A 82 6.11 -13.79 8.29
C TRP A 82 5.96 -12.69 9.35
N GLN A 83 6.95 -12.51 10.24
CA GLN A 83 6.93 -11.47 11.25
C GLN A 83 7.00 -10.08 10.60
N LYS A 84 7.96 -9.87 9.69
CA LYS A 84 8.12 -8.60 8.98
C LYS A 84 6.96 -8.33 8.02
N ALA A 85 6.45 -9.36 7.33
CA ALA A 85 5.25 -9.21 6.52
C ALA A 85 4.06 -8.75 7.38
N LYS A 86 3.88 -9.33 8.58
CA LYS A 86 2.85 -8.91 9.54
C LYS A 86 3.06 -7.48 10.05
N THR A 87 4.27 -7.12 10.48
CA THR A 87 4.57 -5.76 10.94
C THR A 87 4.32 -4.72 9.84
N GLN A 88 4.74 -5.02 8.60
CA GLN A 88 4.45 -4.16 7.45
C GLN A 88 2.95 -4.04 7.20
N ALA A 89 2.19 -5.15 7.30
CA ALA A 89 0.75 -5.13 7.13
C ALA A 89 0.06 -4.24 8.18
N GLU A 90 0.50 -4.28 9.45
CA GLU A 90 -0.02 -3.40 10.50
C GLU A 90 0.29 -1.93 10.22
N CYS A 91 1.50 -1.62 9.75
CA CYS A 91 1.86 -0.25 9.40
C CYS A 91 1.05 0.27 8.21
N LEU A 92 0.87 -0.57 7.18
CA LEU A 92 0.09 -0.24 6.00
C LEU A 92 -1.39 -0.04 6.34
N ASP A 93 -1.99 -0.94 7.13
CA ASP A 93 -3.38 -0.81 7.56
C ASP A 93 -3.63 0.50 8.33
N TYR A 94 -2.74 0.82 9.28
CA TYR A 94 -2.75 2.10 9.99
C TYR A 94 -2.68 3.29 9.02
N LEU A 95 -1.75 3.26 8.06
CA LEU A 95 -1.57 4.34 7.10
C LEU A 95 -2.79 4.49 6.16
N PHE A 96 -3.41 3.39 5.75
CA PHE A 96 -4.64 3.42 4.95
C PHE A 96 -5.79 4.05 5.74
N GLU A 97 -5.97 3.67 7.00
CA GLU A 97 -7.01 4.24 7.86
C GLU A 97 -6.75 5.73 8.12
N LEU A 98 -5.51 6.09 8.44
CA LEU A 98 -5.10 7.48 8.66
C LEU A 98 -5.33 8.32 7.41
N GLY A 99 -4.91 7.83 6.24
CA GLY A 99 -5.14 8.53 4.97
C GLY A 99 -6.63 8.77 4.72
N VAL A 100 -7.48 7.77 4.96
CA VAL A 100 -8.94 7.93 4.87
C VAL A 100 -9.43 9.03 5.82
N LYS A 101 -9.01 8.99 7.09
CA LYS A 101 -9.40 10.01 8.10
C LYS A 101 -8.92 11.41 7.70
N MET A 102 -7.70 11.54 7.20
CA MET A 102 -7.15 12.81 6.71
C MET A 102 -7.98 13.38 5.56
N LYS A 103 -8.27 12.58 4.51
CA LYS A 103 -9.12 13.03 3.41
C LYS A 103 -10.51 13.45 3.85
N LEU A 104 -11.14 12.67 4.74
CA LEU A 104 -12.47 13.00 5.28
C LEU A 104 -12.47 14.27 6.13
N ALA A 105 -11.34 14.59 6.78
CA ALA A 105 -11.14 15.83 7.51
C ALA A 105 -10.71 17.03 6.64
N GLY A 106 -10.56 16.84 5.32
CA GLY A 106 -10.09 17.88 4.41
C GLY A 106 -8.58 18.18 4.52
N LEU A 107 -7.80 17.27 5.11
CA LEU A 107 -6.35 17.40 5.23
C LEU A 107 -5.63 16.76 4.02
N PRO A 108 -4.55 17.36 3.53
CA PRO A 108 -3.75 16.76 2.46
C PRO A 108 -2.99 15.53 3.00
N THR A 109 -2.93 14.45 2.22
CA THR A 109 -2.19 13.23 2.60
C THR A 109 -0.72 13.27 2.18
N GLN A 110 -0.33 14.30 1.44
CA GLN A 110 1.03 14.59 1.04
C GLN A 110 1.34 16.03 1.44
N LEU A 111 2.45 16.24 2.14
CA LEU A 111 3.02 17.56 2.37
C LEU A 111 3.78 18.04 1.13
#